data_AF-A0A7C3I9C2-F1
#
_entry.id   AF-A0A7C3I9C2-F1
#
_cell.length_a   1.000
_cell.length_b   1.000
_cell.length_c   1.000
_cell.angle_alpha   90.00
_cell.angle_beta   90.00
_cell.angle_gamma   90.00
#
_symmetry.space_group_name_H-M   'P 1'
#
loop_
_entity.id
_entity.type
_entity.pdbx_description
1 polymer ?
#
loop_
_entity_poly.entity_id
_entity_poly.type
_entity_poly.pdbx_seq_one_letter_code
_entity_poly.pdbx_strand_id
1 'polypeptide(L)'
;RVPGGHALTVDRQAFAREITRVILNEPLIDIRREEVRSLPDEGIVIVATGPLTSDALAAEIARRTGSGRLYFYDSISPIVDAETIDRSIVFAASRYGKSLDGGDDYLNCPFTREEYEAFVDAILSAESASPHLEEDRRIHEGKVPFFESCLPIEELARRGRDTLRFGPMKPVGLLDPRTGRRPWAAVQLRQEDQRAGSFNLVGFQNYMKFAEQKRVFRMIPGLARAEFLRYGQIHRNTYINAPELLTSTLQLRSDPRVFFAGQISGVEGYVESIATGLLAGRHAAALARGRTPAAAPRQTAVGSLANYISAASAKHYQPANIAFDLLPPLDDSLRQKWKHDRQARQAEVCRRALAALEDYLAASA
;
A
#
# COMPACT_ATOMS: atom_id res chain seq x y z
N ARG A 1 -17.46 -3.71 6.75
CA ARG A 1 -16.74 -4.50 5.72
C ARG A 1 -17.53 -4.46 4.42
N VAL A 2 -16.87 -4.56 3.28
CA VAL A 2 -17.50 -4.73 1.95
C VAL A 2 -16.92 -5.99 1.28
N PRO A 3 -17.47 -6.47 0.15
CA PRO A 3 -16.89 -7.59 -0.61
C PRO A 3 -15.44 -7.30 -1.07
N GLY A 4 -14.57 -8.31 -1.12
CA GLY A 4 -13.13 -8.11 -1.39
C GLY A 4 -12.29 -9.36 -1.73
N GLY A 5 -12.93 -10.49 -1.96
CA GLY A 5 -12.35 -11.81 -2.17
C GLY A 5 -11.75 -12.33 -0.86
N HIS A 6 -10.44 -12.58 -0.90
CA HIS A 6 -9.64 -12.95 0.28
C HIS A 6 -9.14 -11.75 1.08
N ALA A 7 -9.36 -10.51 0.61
CA ALA A 7 -8.88 -9.30 1.27
C ALA A 7 -9.92 -8.76 2.26
N LEU A 8 -9.45 -8.19 3.36
CA LEU A 8 -10.27 -7.36 4.24
C LEU A 8 -10.48 -5.99 3.57
N THR A 9 -11.70 -5.72 3.12
CA THR A 9 -12.08 -4.43 2.52
C THR A 9 -13.14 -3.73 3.36
N VAL A 10 -13.14 -2.40 3.34
CA VAL A 10 -14.02 -1.57 4.16
C VAL A 10 -14.76 -0.54 3.29
N ASP A 11 -15.98 -0.20 3.70
CA ASP A 11 -16.64 0.99 3.19
C ASP A 11 -15.88 2.20 3.74
N ARG A 12 -15.28 3.00 2.84
CA ARG A 12 -14.36 4.07 3.24
C ARG A 12 -15.03 5.12 4.12
N GLN A 13 -16.25 5.49 3.77
CA GLN A 13 -16.97 6.58 4.44
C GLN A 13 -17.48 6.11 5.80
N ALA A 14 -18.03 4.90 5.89
CA ALA A 14 -18.43 4.32 7.16
C ALA A 14 -17.23 4.09 8.09
N PHE A 15 -16.12 3.56 7.56
CA PHE A 15 -14.89 3.37 8.35
C PHE A 15 -14.35 4.69 8.89
N ALA A 16 -14.18 5.71 8.03
CA ALA A 16 -13.66 7.01 8.44
C ALA A 16 -14.57 7.72 9.46
N ARG A 17 -15.90 7.66 9.28
CA ARG A 17 -16.87 8.20 10.24
C ARG A 17 -16.76 7.53 11.60
N GLU A 18 -16.65 6.20 11.63
CA GLU A 18 -16.60 5.46 12.89
C GLU A 18 -15.32 5.76 13.67
N ILE A 19 -14.15 5.75 13.01
CA ILE A 19 -12.89 6.14 13.65
C ILE A 19 -12.96 7.58 14.18
N THR A 20 -13.48 8.51 13.38
CA THR A 20 -13.66 9.90 13.80
C THR A 20 -14.57 10.01 15.03
N ARG A 21 -15.67 9.26 15.05
CA ARG A 21 -16.62 9.21 16.16
C ARG A 21 -15.97 8.66 17.43
N VAL A 22 -15.16 7.62 17.35
CA VAL A 22 -14.45 7.04 18.50
C VAL A 22 -13.46 8.05 19.08
N ILE A 23 -12.65 8.70 18.25
CA ILE A 23 -11.65 9.68 18.69
C ILE A 23 -12.31 10.91 19.33
N LEU A 24 -13.38 11.45 18.71
CA LEU A 24 -14.10 12.62 19.23
C LEU A 24 -14.78 12.37 20.59
N ASN A 25 -15.08 11.12 20.92
CA ASN A 25 -15.77 10.74 22.17
C ASN A 25 -14.81 10.27 23.27
N GLU A 26 -13.50 10.25 23.03
CA GLU A 26 -12.53 9.86 24.04
C GLU A 26 -12.16 11.08 24.91
N PRO A 27 -12.54 11.11 26.22
CA PRO A 27 -12.35 12.28 27.07
C PRO A 27 -10.88 12.67 27.30
N LEU A 28 -9.93 11.76 27.08
CA LEU A 28 -8.49 12.02 27.23
C LEU A 28 -7.83 12.57 25.95
N ILE A 29 -8.57 12.77 24.86
CA ILE A 29 -8.05 13.31 23.60
C ILE A 29 -8.55 14.73 23.38
N ASP A 30 -7.63 15.70 23.39
CA ASP A 30 -7.87 17.08 22.91
C ASP A 30 -7.58 17.16 21.40
N ILE A 31 -8.53 17.67 20.61
CA ILE A 31 -8.41 17.75 19.15
C ILE A 31 -8.29 19.20 18.72
N ARG A 32 -7.16 19.52 18.08
CA ARG A 32 -6.88 20.84 17.52
C ARG A 32 -6.85 20.76 15.99
N ARG A 33 -7.66 21.59 15.34
CA ARG A 33 -7.77 21.63 13.87
C ARG A 33 -6.90 22.77 13.33
N GLU A 34 -5.60 22.53 13.31
CA GLU A 34 -4.60 23.51 12.87
C GLU A 34 -3.45 22.82 12.14
N GLU A 35 -2.69 23.58 11.34
CA GLU A 35 -1.45 23.10 10.76
C GLU A 35 -0.33 23.15 11.80
N VAL A 36 0.26 22.01 12.11
CA VAL A 36 1.50 21.95 12.91
C VAL A 36 2.68 22.25 12.00
N ARG A 37 3.36 23.37 12.24
CA ARG A 37 4.48 23.86 11.41
C ARG A 37 5.85 23.65 12.03
N SER A 38 5.90 23.31 13.32
CA SER A 38 7.12 23.04 14.08
C SER A 38 6.92 21.88 15.06
N LEU A 39 7.98 21.14 15.36
CA LEU A 39 7.94 20.13 16.42
C LEU A 39 8.05 20.82 17.79
N PRO A 40 7.22 20.45 18.78
CA PRO A 40 7.35 20.96 20.14
C PRO A 40 8.73 20.67 20.75
N ASP A 41 9.27 21.62 21.53
CA ASP A 41 10.55 21.45 22.22
C ASP A 41 10.45 20.54 23.44
N GLU A 42 9.26 20.41 24.03
CA GLU A 42 9.00 19.59 25.22
C GLU A 42 7.87 18.58 24.97
N GLY A 43 7.72 17.63 25.90
CA GLY A 43 6.71 16.58 25.82
C GLY A 43 7.11 15.42 24.88
N ILE A 44 6.22 14.43 24.80
CA ILE A 44 6.37 13.26 23.94
C ILE A 44 5.58 13.52 22.65
N VAL A 45 6.21 13.30 21.51
CA VAL A 45 5.67 13.71 20.20
C VAL A 45 5.61 12.51 19.27
N ILE A 46 4.48 12.29 18.60
CA ILE A 46 4.35 11.32 17.51
C ILE A 46 4.03 12.08 16.22
N VAL A 47 4.89 11.95 15.21
CA VAL A 47 4.68 12.50 13.88
C VAL A 47 4.07 11.42 12.99
N ALA A 48 2.82 11.63 12.57
CA ALA A 48 2.04 10.67 11.77
C ALA A 48 1.28 11.34 10.61
N THR A 49 1.92 12.29 9.93
CA THR A 49 1.30 13.15 8.89
C THR A 49 1.14 12.51 7.53
N GLY A 50 1.64 11.29 7.34
CA GLY A 50 1.47 10.52 6.11
C GLY A 50 2.21 11.11 4.90
N PRO A 51 1.80 10.72 3.67
CA PRO A 51 2.54 11.03 2.44
C PRO A 51 2.60 12.53 2.11
N LEU A 52 1.55 13.25 2.46
CA LEU A 52 1.33 14.66 2.10
C LEU A 52 1.65 15.58 3.28
N THR A 53 2.76 15.30 3.96
CA THR A 53 3.26 16.18 5.02
C THR A 53 3.47 17.59 4.48
N SER A 54 2.99 18.61 5.19
CA SER A 54 3.04 20.00 4.71
C SER A 54 4.47 20.49 4.53
N ASP A 55 4.67 21.44 3.61
CA ASP A 55 6.00 21.96 3.31
C ASP A 55 6.66 22.61 4.54
N ALA A 56 5.88 23.24 5.42
CA ALA A 56 6.39 23.85 6.64
C ALA A 56 6.91 22.77 7.61
N LEU A 57 6.12 21.73 7.91
CA LEU A 57 6.55 20.68 8.82
C LEU A 57 7.70 19.85 8.24
N ALA A 58 7.68 19.58 6.93
CA ALA A 58 8.76 18.88 6.28
C ALA A 58 10.09 19.68 6.30
N ALA A 59 10.04 21.02 6.32
CA ALA A 59 11.22 21.86 6.48
C ALA A 59 11.76 21.78 7.90
N GLU A 60 10.86 21.81 8.89
CA GLU A 60 11.23 21.63 10.29
C GLU A 60 11.87 20.27 10.55
N ILE A 61 11.29 19.19 10.02
CA ILE A 61 11.83 17.84 10.19
C ILE A 61 13.25 17.77 9.64
N ALA A 62 13.47 18.27 8.42
CA ALA A 62 14.81 18.31 7.81
C ALA A 62 15.81 19.12 8.65
N ARG A 63 15.37 20.25 9.21
CA ARG A 63 16.20 21.07 10.10
C ARG A 63 16.56 20.34 11.40
N ARG A 64 15.61 19.65 12.03
CA ARG A 64 15.83 18.90 13.28
C ARG A 64 16.68 17.65 13.09
N THR A 65 16.54 16.98 11.96
CA THR A 65 17.23 15.71 11.71
C THR A 65 18.59 15.89 11.06
N GLY A 66 18.88 17.05 10.47
CA GLY A 66 20.10 17.28 9.68
C GLY A 66 20.16 16.43 8.40
N SER A 67 19.05 15.77 8.05
CA SER A 67 18.92 14.91 6.88
C SER A 67 17.93 15.55 5.90
N GLY A 68 18.25 15.45 4.59
CA GLY A 68 17.34 15.89 3.54
C GLY A 68 16.03 15.11 3.55
N ARG A 69 14.99 15.69 2.94
CA ARG A 69 13.71 14.98 2.73
C ARG A 69 13.91 13.87 1.70
N LEU A 70 13.37 12.67 1.95
CA LEU A 70 13.26 11.65 0.93
C LEU A 70 11.84 11.66 0.34
N TYR A 71 11.75 11.37 -0.95
CA TYR A 71 10.49 11.27 -1.65
C TYR A 71 10.49 10.04 -2.55
N PHE A 72 9.32 9.44 -2.68
CA PHE A 72 9.06 8.42 -3.70
C PHE A 72 7.74 8.71 -4.39
N TYR A 73 7.52 8.08 -5.53
CA TYR A 73 6.31 8.26 -6.32
C TYR A 73 5.46 7.00 -6.30
N ASP A 74 4.22 7.13 -5.87
CA ASP A 74 3.17 6.10 -6.01
C ASP A 74 2.11 6.61 -6.98
N SER A 75 1.32 5.71 -7.57
CA SER A 75 0.27 6.03 -8.52
C SER A 75 -1.08 5.49 -8.06
N ILE A 76 -2.15 6.24 -8.30
CA ILE A 76 -3.52 5.77 -8.04
C ILE A 76 -4.14 5.18 -9.30
N SER A 77 -5.02 4.19 -9.13
CA SER A 77 -5.78 3.60 -10.23
C SER A 77 -7.07 4.38 -10.54
N PRO A 78 -7.58 4.33 -11.79
CA PRO A 78 -8.87 4.92 -12.16
C PRO A 78 -10.08 4.31 -11.44
N ILE A 79 -11.17 5.08 -11.39
CA ILE A 79 -12.50 4.64 -10.96
C ILE A 79 -13.48 4.86 -12.11
N VAL A 80 -14.32 3.86 -12.38
CA VAL A 80 -15.35 3.86 -13.42
C VAL A 80 -16.75 3.86 -12.78
N ASP A 81 -17.69 4.54 -13.44
CA ASP A 81 -19.11 4.51 -13.10
C ASP A 81 -19.72 3.14 -13.40
N ALA A 82 -20.39 2.54 -12.41
CA ALA A 82 -20.99 1.22 -12.51
C ALA A 82 -22.04 1.08 -13.62
N GLU A 83 -22.78 2.14 -13.94
CA GLU A 83 -23.85 2.14 -14.95
C GLU A 83 -23.31 2.09 -16.38
N THR A 84 -22.03 2.44 -16.55
CA THR A 84 -21.38 2.53 -17.87
C THR A 84 -20.58 1.28 -18.25
N ILE A 85 -20.57 0.27 -17.36
CA ILE A 85 -19.91 -1.03 -17.57
C ILE A 85 -20.86 -1.96 -18.33
N ASP A 86 -20.41 -2.50 -19.47
CA ASP A 86 -21.19 -3.47 -20.25
C ASP A 86 -21.19 -4.85 -19.58
N ARG A 87 -22.30 -5.13 -18.89
CA ARG A 87 -22.58 -6.38 -18.16
C ARG A 87 -22.78 -7.61 -19.06
N SER A 88 -22.91 -7.44 -20.37
CA SER A 88 -22.96 -8.58 -21.31
C SER A 88 -21.57 -9.18 -21.59
N ILE A 89 -20.51 -8.43 -21.26
CA ILE A 89 -19.11 -8.85 -21.46
C ILE A 89 -18.46 -9.20 -20.13
N VAL A 90 -18.61 -8.35 -19.11
CA VAL A 90 -17.98 -8.56 -17.80
C VAL A 90 -18.71 -9.63 -16.99
N PHE A 91 -17.96 -10.40 -16.20
CA PHE A 91 -18.55 -11.40 -15.31
C PHE A 91 -18.08 -11.23 -13.87
N ALA A 92 -19.00 -11.42 -12.93
CA ALA A 92 -18.67 -11.44 -11.51
C ALA A 92 -17.98 -12.78 -11.20
N ALA A 93 -16.79 -12.74 -10.61
CA ALA A 93 -16.11 -13.93 -10.11
C ALA A 93 -15.01 -13.58 -9.11
N SER A 94 -14.94 -14.34 -8.02
CA SER A 94 -13.73 -14.43 -7.21
C SER A 94 -12.78 -15.50 -7.77
N ARG A 95 -11.46 -15.29 -7.65
CA ARG A 95 -10.48 -16.29 -8.12
C ARG A 95 -10.67 -17.62 -7.38
N TYR A 96 -10.65 -18.73 -8.12
CA TYR A 96 -10.90 -20.09 -7.63
C TYR A 96 -12.26 -20.28 -6.96
N GLY A 97 -13.23 -19.38 -7.19
CA GLY A 97 -14.52 -19.39 -6.50
C GLY A 97 -14.41 -19.14 -4.99
N LYS A 98 -13.30 -18.54 -4.53
CA LYS A 98 -13.05 -18.31 -3.11
C LYS A 98 -13.23 -16.82 -2.77
N SER A 99 -14.28 -16.54 -2.01
CA SER A 99 -14.45 -15.30 -1.26
C SER A 99 -14.58 -15.64 0.22
N LEU A 100 -14.15 -14.73 1.09
CA LEU A 100 -14.38 -14.82 2.53
C LEU A 100 -15.88 -14.97 2.88
N ASP A 101 -16.78 -14.46 2.04
CA ASP A 101 -18.24 -14.51 2.25
C ASP A 101 -18.96 -15.39 1.21
N GLY A 102 -18.21 -16.17 0.41
CA GLY A 102 -18.76 -17.04 -0.64
C GLY A 102 -19.31 -16.30 -1.87
N GLY A 103 -19.04 -14.99 -2.02
CA GLY A 103 -19.50 -14.15 -3.12
C GLY A 103 -18.50 -13.94 -4.28
N ASP A 104 -19.00 -13.29 -5.33
CA ASP A 104 -18.22 -12.87 -6.50
C ASP A 104 -17.80 -11.41 -6.38
N ASP A 105 -16.69 -11.18 -5.68
CA ASP A 105 -16.33 -9.87 -5.13
C ASP A 105 -15.66 -8.92 -6.13
N TYR A 106 -15.45 -9.39 -7.37
CA TYR A 106 -14.84 -8.64 -8.46
C TYR A 106 -15.64 -8.84 -9.73
N LEU A 107 -15.76 -7.77 -10.53
CA LEU A 107 -16.09 -7.92 -11.94
C LEU A 107 -14.80 -8.16 -12.72
N ASN A 108 -14.85 -9.06 -13.68
CA ASN A 108 -13.69 -9.44 -14.48
C ASN A 108 -13.99 -9.08 -15.93
N CYS A 109 -13.10 -8.29 -16.53
CA CYS A 109 -13.10 -7.95 -17.94
C CYS A 109 -12.15 -8.91 -18.68
N PRO A 110 -12.65 -9.97 -19.33
CA PRO A 110 -11.80 -10.94 -20.02
C PRO A 110 -11.22 -10.37 -21.30
N PHE A 111 -9.98 -10.72 -21.59
CA PHE A 111 -9.31 -10.42 -22.86
C PHE A 111 -9.07 -11.70 -23.67
N THR A 112 -9.24 -11.59 -24.99
CA THR A 112 -8.56 -12.49 -25.94
C THR A 112 -7.08 -12.15 -26.03
N ARG A 113 -6.31 -12.97 -26.75
CA ARG A 113 -4.89 -12.70 -26.97
C ARG A 113 -4.68 -11.43 -27.78
N GLU A 114 -5.47 -11.27 -28.83
CA GLU A 114 -5.38 -10.16 -29.78
C GLU A 114 -5.76 -8.83 -29.12
N GLU A 115 -6.83 -8.84 -28.32
CA GLU A 115 -7.25 -7.66 -27.53
C GLU A 115 -6.17 -7.27 -26.52
N TYR A 116 -5.54 -8.26 -25.86
CA TYR A 116 -4.47 -8.00 -24.89
C TYR A 116 -3.23 -7.39 -25.57
N GLU A 117 -2.81 -7.95 -26.70
CA GLU A 117 -1.65 -7.46 -27.42
C GLU A 117 -1.87 -6.01 -27.90
N ALA A 118 -3.05 -5.71 -28.48
CA ALA A 118 -3.42 -4.36 -28.87
C ALA A 118 -3.50 -3.39 -27.68
N PHE A 119 -4.00 -3.85 -26.52
CA PHE A 119 -4.07 -3.06 -25.30
C PHE A 119 -2.67 -2.71 -24.75
N VAL A 120 -1.75 -3.67 -24.75
CA VAL A 120 -0.35 -3.44 -24.35
C VAL A 120 0.33 -2.45 -25.30
N ASP A 121 0.10 -2.56 -26.62
CA ASP A 121 0.62 -1.59 -27.59
C ASP A 121 0.08 -0.18 -27.34
N ALA A 122 -1.20 -0.07 -26.99
CA ALA A 122 -1.82 1.20 -26.64
C ALA A 122 -1.24 1.81 -25.35
N ILE A 123 -0.93 0.99 -24.33
CA ILE A 123 -0.24 1.43 -23.11
C ILE A 123 1.17 1.93 -23.43
N LEU A 124 1.94 1.16 -24.21
CA LEU A 124 3.35 1.48 -24.52
C LEU A 124 3.49 2.73 -25.39
N SER A 125 2.48 3.03 -26.21
CA SER A 125 2.42 4.24 -27.05
C SER A 125 1.76 5.43 -26.37
N ALA A 126 1.16 5.25 -25.19
CA ALA A 126 0.46 6.33 -24.50
C ALA A 126 1.42 7.41 -24.01
N GLU A 127 1.01 8.66 -24.19
CA GLU A 127 1.73 9.79 -23.62
C GLU A 127 1.55 9.85 -22.10
N SER A 128 2.67 9.87 -21.40
CA SER A 128 2.72 10.07 -19.96
C SER A 128 2.75 11.55 -19.57
N ALA A 129 2.15 11.87 -18.43
CA ALA A 129 2.35 13.17 -17.79
C ALA A 129 3.83 13.32 -17.41
N SER A 130 4.38 14.53 -17.57
CA SER A 130 5.74 14.78 -17.11
C SER A 130 5.74 14.74 -15.58
N PRO A 131 6.59 13.94 -14.92
CA PRO A 131 6.80 14.03 -13.50
C PRO A 131 7.43 15.41 -13.27
N HIS A 132 6.61 16.34 -12.78
CA HIS A 132 7.04 17.69 -12.48
C HIS A 132 7.90 17.62 -11.22
N LEU A 133 9.22 17.75 -11.38
CA LEU A 133 10.20 18.42 -10.51
C LEU A 133 11.59 18.26 -11.15
N GLU A 134 12.25 19.37 -11.46
CA GLU A 134 13.57 19.40 -12.11
C GLU A 134 14.70 18.92 -11.18
N GLU A 135 14.47 19.00 -9.86
CA GLU A 135 15.39 18.50 -8.82
C GLU A 135 15.48 16.96 -8.80
N ASP A 136 14.39 16.24 -9.01
CA ASP A 136 14.35 14.77 -8.92
C ASP A 136 15.05 14.09 -10.11
N ARG A 137 15.02 14.71 -11.30
CA ARG A 137 15.77 14.24 -12.47
C ARG A 137 17.28 14.21 -12.23
N ARG A 138 17.81 15.08 -11.37
CA ARG A 138 19.24 15.17 -11.05
C ARG A 138 19.69 14.10 -10.05
N ILE A 139 18.82 13.70 -9.12
CA ILE A 139 19.14 12.73 -8.05
C ILE A 139 19.13 11.28 -8.58
N HIS A 140 18.33 10.98 -9.62
CA HIS A 140 18.09 9.62 -10.10
C HIS A 140 18.51 9.37 -11.56
N GLU A 141 19.53 10.07 -12.06
CA GLU A 141 20.09 9.85 -13.42
C GLU A 141 19.00 9.90 -14.53
N GLY A 142 18.01 10.79 -14.39
CA GLY A 142 16.90 10.93 -15.33
C GLY A 142 15.77 9.90 -15.21
N LYS A 143 15.78 9.02 -14.20
CA LYS A 143 14.68 8.07 -13.90
C LYS A 143 13.80 8.58 -12.75
N VAL A 144 12.52 8.24 -12.78
CA VAL A 144 11.60 8.53 -11.66
C VAL A 144 11.74 7.41 -10.62
N PRO A 145 11.97 7.71 -9.33
CA PRO A 145 12.04 6.71 -8.26
C PRO A 145 10.63 6.22 -7.91
N PHE A 146 10.06 5.38 -8.77
CA PHE A 146 8.79 4.72 -8.49
C PHE A 146 8.92 3.74 -7.33
N PHE A 147 7.85 3.63 -6.55
CA PHE A 147 7.74 2.56 -5.59
C PHE A 147 7.60 1.20 -6.29
N GLU A 148 8.56 0.29 -6.06
CA GLU A 148 8.62 -0.98 -6.78
C GLU A 148 7.40 -1.89 -6.54
N SER A 149 6.79 -1.84 -5.35
CA SER A 149 5.59 -2.65 -5.09
C SER A 149 4.29 -2.02 -5.63
N CYS A 150 4.34 -0.77 -6.15
CA CYS A 150 3.19 -0.08 -6.75
C CYS A 150 3.57 0.63 -8.07
N LEU A 151 4.24 -0.09 -8.96
CA LEU A 151 4.67 0.45 -10.25
C LEU A 151 3.48 0.82 -11.16
N PRO A 152 3.60 1.92 -11.92
CA PRO A 152 2.67 2.23 -12.99
C PRO A 152 2.56 1.11 -14.05
N ILE A 153 1.38 0.88 -14.59
CA ILE A 153 1.16 -0.18 -15.59
C ILE A 153 1.99 0.00 -16.87
N GLU A 154 2.28 1.22 -17.25
CA GLU A 154 3.16 1.53 -18.38
C GLU A 154 4.61 1.14 -18.08
N GLU A 155 5.08 1.25 -16.84
CA GLU A 155 6.40 0.74 -16.45
C GLU A 155 6.43 -0.79 -16.42
N LEU A 156 5.37 -1.42 -15.91
CA LEU A 156 5.22 -2.87 -15.95
C LEU A 156 5.22 -3.39 -17.40
N ALA A 157 4.50 -2.73 -18.30
CA ALA A 157 4.47 -3.08 -19.71
C ALA A 157 5.86 -2.95 -20.37
N ARG A 158 6.64 -1.91 -20.05
CA ARG A 158 8.02 -1.71 -20.55
C ARG A 158 8.99 -2.80 -20.09
N ARG A 159 8.78 -3.36 -18.88
CA ARG A 159 9.57 -4.48 -18.36
C ARG A 159 9.31 -5.80 -19.09
N GLY A 160 8.23 -5.88 -19.87
CA GLY A 160 7.93 -7.01 -20.73
C GLY A 160 6.45 -7.13 -21.04
N ARG A 161 6.10 -7.57 -22.25
CA ARG A 161 4.70 -7.66 -22.71
C ARG A 161 3.85 -8.60 -21.87
N ASP A 162 4.43 -9.64 -21.29
CA ASP A 162 3.71 -10.59 -20.42
C ASP A 162 3.67 -10.17 -18.94
N THR A 163 4.39 -9.12 -18.55
CA THR A 163 4.49 -8.68 -17.14
C THR A 163 3.11 -8.40 -16.55
N LEU A 164 2.23 -7.71 -17.30
CA LEU A 164 0.88 -7.41 -16.85
C LEU A 164 0.06 -8.69 -16.62
N ARG A 165 0.21 -9.72 -17.46
CA ARG A 165 -0.48 -11.01 -17.35
C ARG A 165 0.06 -11.90 -16.22
N PHE A 166 1.24 -11.60 -15.69
CA PHE A 166 1.74 -12.22 -14.46
C PHE A 166 1.43 -11.41 -13.20
N GLY A 167 1.14 -10.11 -13.35
CA GLY A 167 0.75 -9.20 -12.28
C GLY A 167 -0.74 -8.83 -12.32
N PRO A 168 -1.09 -7.55 -12.58
CA PRO A 168 -2.46 -7.02 -12.38
C PRO A 168 -3.51 -7.63 -13.31
N MET A 169 -3.12 -8.17 -14.48
CA MET A 169 -4.01 -8.78 -15.46
C MET A 169 -4.02 -10.30 -15.44
N LYS A 170 -3.51 -10.92 -14.37
CA LYS A 170 -3.38 -12.38 -14.27
C LYS A 170 -4.75 -13.08 -14.39
N PRO A 171 -4.94 -14.07 -15.27
CA PRO A 171 -6.24 -14.75 -15.43
C PRO A 171 -6.42 -15.97 -14.51
N VAL A 172 -5.39 -16.34 -13.74
CA VAL A 172 -5.39 -17.59 -12.97
C VAL A 172 -6.50 -17.61 -11.93
N GLY A 173 -7.26 -18.72 -11.90
CA GLY A 173 -8.42 -18.91 -11.02
C GLY A 173 -9.72 -18.36 -11.59
N LEU A 174 -9.73 -17.80 -12.80
CA LEU A 174 -10.93 -17.32 -13.48
C LEU A 174 -11.35 -18.29 -14.60
N LEU A 175 -12.66 -18.38 -14.81
CA LEU A 175 -13.30 -19.11 -15.90
C LEU A 175 -14.33 -18.16 -16.51
N ASP A 176 -14.13 -17.80 -17.78
CA ASP A 176 -15.08 -16.93 -18.49
C ASP A 176 -16.33 -17.75 -18.85
N PRO A 177 -17.53 -17.37 -18.35
CA PRO A 177 -18.76 -18.12 -18.60
C PRO A 177 -19.20 -18.12 -20.07
N ARG A 178 -18.78 -17.13 -20.87
CA ARG A 178 -19.12 -17.05 -22.30
C ARG A 178 -18.40 -18.08 -23.13
N THR A 179 -17.16 -18.39 -22.76
CA THR A 179 -16.27 -19.28 -23.51
C THR A 179 -16.07 -20.63 -22.81
N GLY A 180 -16.41 -20.74 -21.53
CA GLY A 180 -16.12 -21.90 -20.70
C GLY A 180 -14.62 -22.16 -20.51
N ARG A 181 -13.77 -21.15 -20.76
CA ARG A 181 -12.31 -21.26 -20.74
C ARG A 181 -11.69 -20.17 -19.87
N ARG A 182 -10.44 -20.39 -19.45
CA ARG A 182 -9.67 -19.32 -18.80
C ARG A 182 -9.36 -18.23 -19.85
N PRO A 183 -9.65 -16.95 -19.57
CA PRO A 183 -9.31 -15.87 -20.51
C PRO A 183 -7.79 -15.73 -20.65
N TRP A 184 -7.32 -15.07 -21.72
CA TRP A 184 -5.88 -14.85 -21.91
C TRP A 184 -5.32 -13.93 -20.83
N ALA A 185 -6.03 -12.85 -20.53
CA ALA A 185 -5.78 -11.94 -19.43
C ALA A 185 -7.12 -11.43 -18.88
N ALA A 186 -7.14 -10.82 -17.70
CA ALA A 186 -8.36 -10.23 -17.15
C ALA A 186 -8.07 -9.00 -16.30
N VAL A 187 -8.82 -7.92 -16.49
CA VAL A 187 -8.82 -6.78 -15.58
C VAL A 187 -9.88 -7.00 -14.52
N GLN A 188 -9.52 -6.86 -13.25
CA GLN A 188 -10.47 -6.96 -12.15
C GLN A 188 -10.94 -5.56 -11.74
N LEU A 189 -12.25 -5.40 -11.58
CA LEU A 189 -12.89 -4.19 -11.06
C LEU A 189 -13.40 -4.49 -9.67
N ARG A 190 -13.01 -3.69 -8.68
CA ARG A 190 -13.43 -3.84 -7.28
C ARG A 190 -14.45 -2.77 -6.92
N GLN A 191 -15.52 -3.18 -6.26
CA GLN A 191 -16.54 -2.28 -5.73
C GLN A 191 -15.95 -1.30 -4.70
N GLU A 192 -16.26 0.00 -4.84
CA GLU A 192 -15.67 1.07 -4.01
C GLU A 192 -16.55 1.49 -2.82
N ASP A 193 -17.86 1.27 -2.91
CA ASP A 193 -18.88 1.67 -1.94
C ASP A 193 -19.93 0.57 -1.74
N GLN A 194 -20.69 0.60 -0.65
CA GLN A 194 -21.74 -0.41 -0.40
C GLN A 194 -22.88 -0.43 -1.43
N ARG A 195 -23.08 0.65 -2.19
CA ARG A 195 -24.14 0.76 -3.20
C ARG A 195 -23.74 0.19 -4.56
N ALA A 196 -22.48 -0.22 -4.72
CA ALA A 196 -21.90 -0.64 -5.98
C ALA A 196 -22.05 0.42 -7.10
N GLY A 197 -22.06 1.71 -6.74
CA GLY A 197 -22.23 2.81 -7.70
C GLY A 197 -20.96 3.10 -8.50
N SER A 198 -19.80 2.64 -8.03
CA SER A 198 -18.52 2.83 -8.71
C SER A 198 -17.57 1.67 -8.48
N PHE A 199 -16.66 1.48 -9.44
CA PHE A 199 -15.67 0.41 -9.41
C PHE A 199 -14.26 0.93 -9.69
N ASN A 200 -13.29 0.45 -8.92
CA ASN A 200 -11.87 0.73 -9.11
C ASN A 200 -11.22 -0.34 -10.00
N LEU A 201 -10.38 0.09 -10.95
CA LEU A 201 -9.56 -0.82 -11.75
C LEU A 201 -8.38 -1.31 -10.90
N VAL A 202 -8.37 -2.59 -10.53
CA VAL A 202 -7.41 -3.14 -9.57
C VAL A 202 -6.04 -3.29 -10.20
N GLY A 203 -5.03 -2.62 -9.65
CA GLY A 203 -3.64 -2.72 -10.13
C GLY A 203 -3.36 -1.90 -11.39
N PHE A 204 -4.20 -0.89 -11.67
CA PHE A 204 -4.14 -0.03 -12.85
C PHE A 204 -3.60 1.38 -12.53
N GLN A 205 -2.75 1.46 -11.51
CA GLN A 205 -2.05 2.68 -11.19
C GLN A 205 -1.19 3.12 -12.38
N ASN A 206 -1.26 4.40 -12.72
CA ASN A 206 -0.63 4.92 -13.94
C ASN A 206 -0.40 6.43 -13.86
N TYR A 207 0.35 6.95 -14.82
CA TYR A 207 0.63 8.37 -15.00
C TYR A 207 0.48 8.85 -16.44
N MET A 208 -0.22 8.07 -17.27
CA MET A 208 -0.66 8.49 -18.59
C MET A 208 -1.48 9.79 -18.48
N LYS A 209 -1.39 10.67 -19.48
CA LYS A 209 -2.27 11.84 -19.57
C LYS A 209 -3.74 11.39 -19.54
N PHE A 210 -4.65 12.19 -19.00
CA PHE A 210 -6.05 11.77 -18.84
C PHE A 210 -6.74 11.41 -20.16
N ALA A 211 -6.40 12.12 -21.25
CA ALA A 211 -6.88 11.77 -22.59
C ALA A 211 -6.42 10.37 -23.02
N GLU A 212 -5.17 10.02 -22.72
CA GLU A 212 -4.59 8.71 -23.00
C GLU A 212 -5.19 7.62 -22.12
N GLN A 213 -5.39 7.87 -20.82
CA GLN A 213 -6.10 6.95 -19.95
C GLN A 213 -7.50 6.64 -20.48
N LYS A 214 -8.25 7.68 -20.88
CA LYS A 214 -9.59 7.49 -21.47
C LYS A 214 -9.53 6.67 -22.75
N ARG A 215 -8.57 6.93 -23.64
CA ARG A 215 -8.38 6.19 -24.90
C ARG A 215 -8.02 4.73 -24.65
N VAL A 216 -6.99 4.50 -23.84
CA VAL A 216 -6.43 3.18 -23.56
C VAL A 216 -7.42 2.34 -22.75
N PHE A 217 -7.96 2.84 -21.64
CA PHE A 217 -8.83 2.04 -20.77
C PHE A 217 -10.20 1.74 -21.37
N ARG A 218 -10.65 2.47 -22.39
CA ARG A 218 -11.82 2.09 -23.19
C ARG A 218 -11.57 0.90 -24.13
N MET A 219 -10.31 0.50 -24.33
CA MET A 219 -10.00 -0.75 -25.04
C MET A 219 -10.19 -1.98 -24.14
N ILE A 220 -10.40 -1.81 -22.84
CA ILE A 220 -10.72 -2.93 -21.94
C ILE A 220 -12.10 -3.48 -22.30
N PRO A 221 -12.26 -4.78 -22.59
CA PRO A 221 -13.55 -5.38 -22.88
C PRO A 221 -14.56 -5.11 -21.77
N GLY A 222 -15.75 -4.63 -22.14
CA GLY A 222 -16.77 -4.18 -21.20
C GLY A 222 -16.69 -2.71 -20.79
N LEU A 223 -15.60 -1.99 -21.12
CA LEU A 223 -15.40 -0.58 -20.75
C LEU A 223 -15.36 0.39 -21.94
N ALA A 224 -15.76 -0.05 -23.15
CA ALA A 224 -15.73 0.79 -24.36
C ALA A 224 -16.47 2.13 -24.22
N ARG A 225 -17.55 2.15 -23.43
CA ARG A 225 -18.36 3.34 -23.13
C ARG A 225 -18.19 3.85 -21.70
N ALA A 226 -17.20 3.33 -20.97
CA ALA A 226 -16.99 3.68 -19.58
C ALA A 226 -16.82 5.19 -19.38
N GLU A 227 -17.48 5.69 -18.33
CA GLU A 227 -17.23 7.00 -17.76
C GLU A 227 -16.30 6.86 -16.56
N PHE A 228 -15.18 7.59 -16.60
CA PHE A 228 -14.19 7.57 -15.54
C PHE A 228 -14.51 8.69 -14.55
N LEU A 229 -14.98 8.32 -13.36
CA LEU A 229 -15.24 9.24 -12.26
C LEU A 229 -13.93 9.82 -11.70
N ARG A 230 -12.84 9.08 -11.83
CA ARG A 230 -11.48 9.51 -11.46
C ARG A 230 -10.43 8.85 -12.34
N TYR A 231 -9.44 9.62 -12.76
CA TYR A 231 -8.26 9.12 -13.47
C TYR A 231 -7.11 8.78 -12.51
N GLY A 232 -6.21 7.91 -12.98
CA GLY A 232 -4.95 7.60 -12.30
C GLY A 232 -3.96 8.76 -12.34
N GLN A 233 -3.15 8.91 -11.31
CA GLN A 233 -2.18 10.00 -11.17
C GLN A 233 -1.02 9.56 -10.28
N ILE A 234 0.18 10.06 -10.58
CA ILE A 234 1.34 9.98 -9.67
C ILE A 234 1.17 10.97 -8.51
N HIS A 235 1.48 10.51 -7.31
CA HIS A 235 1.58 11.31 -6.10
C HIS A 235 3.00 11.22 -5.56
N ARG A 236 3.58 12.38 -5.23
CA ARG A 236 4.83 12.47 -4.48
C ARG A 236 4.53 12.17 -3.01
N ASN A 237 5.17 11.14 -2.48
CA ASN A 237 5.03 10.73 -1.09
C ASN A 237 6.30 11.10 -0.32
N THR A 238 6.12 11.84 0.76
CA THR A 238 7.19 12.28 1.65
C THR A 238 7.47 11.21 2.70
N TYR A 239 8.75 10.89 2.91
CA TYR A 239 9.20 10.06 4.02
C TYR A 239 10.59 10.51 4.51
N ILE A 240 10.99 10.01 5.67
CA ILE A 240 12.30 10.29 6.24
C ILE A 240 13.26 9.12 5.97
N ASN A 241 14.57 9.38 6.00
CA ASN A 241 15.58 8.32 5.98
C ASN A 241 15.61 7.55 7.30
N ALA A 242 14.59 6.71 7.52
CA ALA A 242 14.36 6.01 8.77
C ALA A 242 15.56 5.18 9.26
N PRO A 243 16.38 4.54 8.41
CA PRO A 243 17.57 3.83 8.92
C PRO A 243 18.59 4.73 9.61
N GLU A 244 18.78 5.96 9.10
CA GLU A 244 19.68 6.95 9.71
C GLU A 244 19.06 7.59 10.95
N LEU A 245 17.73 7.73 10.96
CA LEU A 245 17.04 8.61 11.90
C LEU A 245 16.34 7.88 13.03
N LEU A 246 15.84 6.68 12.81
CA LEU A 246 14.95 5.98 13.74
C LEU A 246 15.60 4.75 14.36
N THR A 247 15.25 4.50 15.62
CA THR A 247 15.46 3.20 16.28
C THR A 247 14.36 2.21 15.88
N SER A 248 14.51 0.93 16.27
CA SER A 248 13.46 -0.09 16.10
C SER A 248 12.21 0.13 16.97
N THR A 249 12.26 1.07 17.91
CA THR A 249 11.12 1.57 18.69
C THR A 249 10.48 2.81 18.04
N LEU A 250 10.84 3.12 16.78
CA LEU A 250 10.36 4.28 16.01
C LEU A 250 10.72 5.65 16.61
N GLN A 251 11.63 5.68 17.60
CA GLN A 251 12.13 6.91 18.21
C GLN A 251 13.20 7.52 17.33
N LEU A 252 13.23 8.84 17.24
CA LEU A 252 14.32 9.58 16.64
C LEU A 252 15.59 9.35 17.48
N ARG A 253 16.69 8.98 16.83
CA ARG A 253 17.97 8.71 17.50
C ARG A 253 18.54 9.95 18.19
N SER A 254 18.32 11.14 17.62
CA SER A 254 18.77 12.42 18.17
C SER A 254 17.85 12.99 19.25
N ASP A 255 16.58 12.57 19.30
CA ASP A 255 15.62 12.98 20.32
C ASP A 255 14.65 11.83 20.65
N PRO A 256 14.93 11.04 21.70
CA PRO A 256 14.11 9.89 22.07
C PRO A 256 12.65 10.22 22.43
N ARG A 257 12.27 11.49 22.60
CA ARG A 257 10.86 11.84 22.85
C ARG A 257 10.02 11.88 21.58
N VAL A 258 10.67 11.99 20.42
CA VAL A 258 10.02 12.13 19.12
C VAL A 258 9.95 10.77 18.44
N PHE A 259 8.75 10.41 17.99
CA PHE A 259 8.46 9.20 17.25
C PHE A 259 7.98 9.55 15.85
N PHE A 260 8.28 8.70 14.87
CA PHE A 260 7.68 8.76 13.54
C PHE A 260 6.92 7.47 13.26
N ALA A 261 5.66 7.59 12.82
CA ALA A 261 4.80 6.45 12.54
C ALA A 261 3.95 6.69 11.29
N GLY A 262 3.43 5.60 10.72
CA GLY A 262 2.73 5.69 9.44
C GLY A 262 3.68 5.94 8.28
N GLN A 263 3.12 6.30 7.13
CA GLN A 263 3.90 6.38 5.90
C GLN A 263 5.13 7.29 5.96
N ILE A 264 5.11 8.37 6.75
CA ILE A 264 6.26 9.26 6.90
C ILE A 264 7.49 8.54 7.49
N SER A 265 7.30 7.48 8.30
CA SER A 265 8.38 6.65 8.82
C SER A 265 8.95 5.66 7.79
N GLY A 266 8.44 5.67 6.56
CA GLY A 266 8.85 4.80 5.47
C GLY A 266 8.26 3.38 5.54
N VAL A 267 7.04 3.26 6.05
CA VAL A 267 6.19 2.09 5.77
C VAL A 267 5.19 2.41 4.67
N GLU A 268 4.65 1.39 4.02
CA GLU A 268 3.59 1.55 3.02
C GLU A 268 2.41 0.63 3.32
N GLY A 269 1.20 1.17 3.17
CA GLY A 269 -0.05 0.46 3.41
C GLY A 269 -0.78 0.95 4.68
N TYR A 270 -2.10 0.83 4.65
CA TYR A 270 -2.95 1.25 5.77
C TYR A 270 -2.70 0.42 7.02
N VAL A 271 -2.52 -0.89 6.89
CA VAL A 271 -2.33 -1.81 8.02
C VAL A 271 -0.96 -1.57 8.66
N GLU A 272 0.08 -1.39 7.86
CA GLU A 272 1.43 -1.05 8.28
C GLU A 272 1.47 0.30 9.00
N SER A 273 0.72 1.28 8.49
CA SER A 273 0.61 2.59 9.12
C SER A 273 -0.12 2.54 10.46
N ILE A 274 -1.22 1.77 10.53
CA ILE A 274 -1.95 1.53 11.78
C ILE A 274 -1.05 0.79 12.79
N ALA A 275 -0.32 -0.23 12.35
CA ALA A 275 0.54 -1.04 13.21
C ALA A 275 1.72 -0.23 13.78
N THR A 276 2.37 0.59 12.97
CA THR A 276 3.43 1.49 13.44
C THR A 276 2.87 2.61 14.33
N GLY A 277 1.70 3.16 14.02
CA GLY A 277 1.00 4.11 14.88
C GLY A 277 0.69 3.53 16.27
N LEU A 278 0.19 2.29 16.31
CA LEU A 278 -0.06 1.57 17.55
C LEU A 278 1.23 1.34 18.35
N LEU A 279 2.32 0.92 17.71
CA LEU A 279 3.62 0.76 18.39
C LEU A 279 4.12 2.09 18.96
N ALA A 280 4.14 3.16 18.15
CA ALA A 280 4.57 4.48 18.60
C ALA A 280 3.72 4.97 19.78
N GLY A 281 2.40 4.79 19.75
CA GLY A 281 1.51 5.12 20.86
C GLY A 281 1.82 4.33 22.14
N ARG A 282 2.06 3.02 22.02
CA ARG A 282 2.46 2.18 23.17
C ARG A 282 3.81 2.58 23.74
N HIS A 283 4.78 2.88 22.88
CA HIS A 283 6.10 3.33 23.30
C HIS A 283 6.06 4.72 23.95
N ALA A 284 5.29 5.66 23.40
CA ALA A 284 5.04 6.96 24.00
C ALA A 284 4.38 6.83 25.37
N ALA A 285 3.39 5.94 25.51
CA ALA A 285 2.75 5.66 26.80
C ALA A 285 3.70 5.02 27.83
N ALA A 286 4.62 4.15 27.39
CA ALA A 286 5.67 3.61 28.25
C ALA A 286 6.61 4.73 28.73
N LEU A 287 7.06 5.59 27.82
CA LEU A 287 7.93 6.73 28.12
C LEU A 287 7.27 7.71 29.09
N ALA A 288 5.97 8.01 28.88
CA ALA A 288 5.18 8.86 29.78
C ALA A 288 5.09 8.31 31.22
N ARG A 289 5.24 6.99 31.39
CA ARG A 289 5.27 6.29 32.68
C ARG A 289 6.69 6.08 33.22
N GLY A 290 7.70 6.71 32.62
CA GLY A 290 9.10 6.55 33.01
C GLY A 290 9.69 5.17 32.68
N ARG A 291 9.06 4.40 31.78
CA ARG A 291 9.56 3.09 31.33
C ARG A 291 10.30 3.23 30.00
N THR A 292 11.32 2.42 29.80
CA THR A 292 12.02 2.32 28.51
C THR A 292 11.18 1.53 27.51
N PRO A 293 10.88 2.08 26.32
CA PRO A 293 10.17 1.34 25.28
C PRO A 293 10.94 0.08 24.83
N ALA A 294 10.26 -1.07 24.80
CA ALA A 294 10.82 -2.30 24.27
C ALA A 294 10.37 -2.49 22.81
N ALA A 295 11.32 -2.73 21.91
CA ALA A 295 11.04 -2.98 20.50
C ALA A 295 10.14 -4.23 20.33
N ALA A 296 9.25 -4.20 19.34
CA ALA A 296 8.44 -5.36 19.01
C ALA A 296 9.35 -6.52 18.55
N PRO A 297 9.04 -7.78 18.89
CA PRO A 297 9.93 -8.90 18.60
C PRO A 297 10.13 -9.08 17.10
N ARG A 298 11.38 -9.32 16.70
CA ARG A 298 11.80 -9.37 15.29
C ARG A 298 11.07 -10.44 14.48
N GLN A 299 10.52 -11.47 15.12
CA GLN A 299 9.79 -12.56 14.45
C GLN A 299 8.32 -12.20 14.17
N THR A 300 7.81 -11.10 14.73
CA THR A 300 6.47 -10.58 14.43
C THR A 300 6.49 -9.79 13.11
N ALA A 301 5.33 -9.67 12.46
CA ALA A 301 5.18 -8.83 11.26
C ALA A 301 5.58 -7.38 11.55
N VAL A 302 5.05 -6.81 12.64
CA VAL A 302 5.30 -5.40 13.00
C VAL A 302 6.74 -5.16 13.45
N GLY A 303 7.34 -6.07 14.22
CA GLY A 303 8.74 -5.97 14.63
C GLY A 303 9.71 -6.18 13.48
N SER A 304 9.37 -7.02 12.51
CA SER A 304 10.13 -7.17 11.27
C SER A 304 10.13 -5.89 10.46
N LEU A 305 8.96 -5.29 10.29
CA LEU A 305 8.80 -4.06 9.53
C LEU A 305 9.52 -2.90 10.21
N ALA A 306 9.34 -2.72 11.52
CA ALA A 306 10.03 -1.69 12.30
C ALA A 306 11.56 -1.87 12.27
N ASN A 307 12.05 -3.12 12.31
CA ASN A 307 13.48 -3.39 12.14
C ASN A 307 13.97 -3.07 10.72
N TYR A 308 13.22 -3.43 9.68
CA TYR A 308 13.61 -3.13 8.30
C TYR A 308 13.77 -1.61 8.11
N ILE A 309 12.76 -0.82 8.46
CA ILE A 309 12.81 0.63 8.26
C ILE A 309 13.88 1.32 9.12
N SER A 310 14.30 0.73 10.24
CA SER A 310 15.33 1.31 11.13
C SER A 310 16.75 0.78 10.91
N ALA A 311 16.92 -0.30 10.14
CA ALA A 311 18.21 -0.98 9.96
C ALA A 311 18.57 -1.30 8.50
N ALA A 312 17.71 -1.00 7.53
CA ALA A 312 18.04 -1.14 6.11
C ALA A 312 19.22 -0.24 5.69
N SER A 313 19.83 -0.52 4.54
CA SER A 313 20.89 0.35 4.02
C SER A 313 20.33 1.71 3.60
N ALA A 314 20.81 2.78 4.24
CA ALA A 314 20.38 4.16 3.99
C ALA A 314 20.57 4.59 2.52
N LYS A 315 21.60 4.10 1.83
CA LYS A 315 21.99 4.56 0.48
C LYS A 315 20.93 4.29 -0.60
N HIS A 316 20.12 3.25 -0.40
CA HIS A 316 19.07 2.83 -1.35
C HIS A 316 17.75 2.55 -0.62
N TYR A 317 17.52 3.24 0.50
CA TYR A 317 16.35 3.02 1.34
C TYR A 317 15.06 3.44 0.61
N GLN A 318 14.12 2.50 0.54
CA GLN A 318 12.77 2.71 0.06
C GLN A 318 11.78 2.30 1.15
N PRO A 319 10.60 2.91 1.18
CA PRO A 319 9.53 2.45 2.05
C PRO A 319 9.20 0.98 1.81
N ALA A 320 8.55 0.33 2.78
CA ALA A 320 8.19 -1.07 2.63
C ALA A 320 6.82 -1.38 3.22
N ASN A 321 6.11 -2.28 2.56
CA ASN A 321 4.99 -3.02 3.11
C ASN A 321 5.49 -4.33 3.73
N ILE A 322 4.66 -4.98 4.56
CA ILE A 322 5.07 -6.27 5.13
C ILE A 322 5.05 -7.37 4.07
N ALA A 323 6.12 -8.16 4.04
CA ALA A 323 6.21 -9.36 3.23
C ALA A 323 6.97 -10.47 3.99
N PHE A 324 6.80 -11.72 3.54
CA PHE A 324 7.37 -12.90 4.23
C PHE A 324 8.90 -12.96 4.21
N ASP A 325 9.54 -12.24 3.29
CA ASP A 325 10.99 -12.06 3.20
C ASP A 325 11.57 -11.16 4.30
N LEU A 326 10.77 -10.23 4.81
CA LEU A 326 11.14 -9.41 5.96
C LEU A 326 11.14 -10.22 7.26
N LEU A 327 10.36 -11.30 7.34
CA LEU A 327 10.29 -12.16 8.53
C LEU A 327 11.54 -13.05 8.63
N PRO A 328 12.06 -13.29 9.86
CA PRO A 328 13.16 -14.23 10.05
C PRO A 328 12.78 -15.61 9.51
N PRO A 329 13.68 -16.30 8.79
CA PRO A 329 13.34 -17.59 8.25
C PRO A 329 13.24 -18.62 9.39
N LEU A 330 12.46 -19.68 9.16
CA LEU A 330 12.44 -20.82 10.08
C LEU A 330 13.85 -21.43 10.19
N ASP A 331 14.13 -21.99 11.35
CA ASP A 331 15.29 -22.83 11.62
C ASP A 331 15.36 -24.00 10.62
N ASP A 332 16.56 -24.48 10.37
CA ASP A 332 16.82 -25.43 9.27
C ASP A 332 15.99 -26.70 9.40
N SER A 333 15.75 -27.17 10.63
CA SER A 333 14.94 -28.37 10.88
C SER A 333 13.50 -28.20 10.36
N LEU A 334 12.83 -27.10 10.71
CA LEU A 334 11.47 -26.79 10.26
C LEU A 334 11.44 -26.39 8.78
N ARG A 335 12.49 -25.73 8.28
CA ARG A 335 12.60 -25.38 6.87
C ARG A 335 12.70 -26.62 5.99
N GLN A 336 13.45 -27.65 6.42
CA GLN A 336 13.52 -28.93 5.71
C GLN A 336 12.20 -29.69 5.78
N LYS A 337 11.55 -29.71 6.95
CA LYS A 337 10.22 -30.34 7.13
C LYS A 337 9.20 -29.83 6.12
N TRP A 338 9.18 -28.52 5.86
CA TRP A 338 8.23 -27.87 4.95
C TRP A 338 8.86 -27.41 3.63
N LYS A 339 9.96 -28.04 3.21
CA LYS A 339 10.72 -27.62 2.01
C LYS A 339 9.86 -27.54 0.75
N HIS A 340 8.96 -28.50 0.59
CA HIS A 340 8.08 -28.63 -0.58
C HIS A 340 6.66 -28.10 -0.33
N ASP A 341 6.36 -27.62 0.88
CA ASP A 341 5.06 -27.07 1.25
C ASP A 341 5.21 -25.62 1.72
N ARG A 342 5.14 -24.71 0.75
CA ARG A 342 5.20 -23.27 1.01
C ARG A 342 4.07 -22.81 1.94
N GLN A 343 2.88 -23.39 1.83
CA GLN A 343 1.71 -22.95 2.60
C GLN A 343 1.86 -23.34 4.06
N ALA A 344 2.22 -24.60 4.34
CA ALA A 344 2.49 -25.05 5.70
C ALA A 344 3.67 -24.29 6.33
N ARG A 345 4.72 -24.01 5.55
CA ARG A 345 5.84 -23.19 6.00
C ARG A 345 5.41 -21.77 6.40
N GLN A 346 4.59 -21.11 5.57
CA GLN A 346 4.09 -19.76 5.87
C GLN A 346 3.14 -19.76 7.07
N ALA A 347 2.27 -20.77 7.20
CA ALA A 347 1.39 -20.93 8.35
C ALA A 347 2.18 -21.08 9.66
N GLU A 348 3.27 -21.86 9.66
CA GLU A 348 4.14 -22.02 10.83
C GLU A 348 4.88 -20.73 11.21
N VAL A 349 5.33 -19.96 10.21
CA VAL A 349 5.88 -18.61 10.45
C VAL A 349 4.84 -17.72 11.12
N CYS A 350 3.60 -17.68 10.61
CA CYS A 350 2.51 -16.89 11.19
C CYS A 350 2.19 -17.33 12.62
N ARG A 351 2.12 -18.63 12.90
CA ARG A 351 1.85 -19.17 14.24
C ARG A 351 2.89 -18.69 15.27
N ARG A 352 4.18 -18.79 14.92
CA ARG A 352 5.28 -18.32 15.79
C ARG A 352 5.28 -16.80 15.96
N ALA A 353 4.99 -16.06 14.89
CA ALA A 353 4.89 -14.61 14.92
C ALA A 353 3.74 -14.14 15.83
N LEU A 354 2.58 -14.80 15.79
CA LEU A 354 1.44 -14.48 16.64
C LEU A 354 1.74 -14.76 18.12
N ALA A 355 2.31 -15.93 18.45
CA ALA A 355 2.69 -16.25 19.83
C ALA A 355 3.69 -15.22 20.40
N ALA A 356 4.71 -14.84 19.63
CA ALA A 356 5.68 -13.81 20.05
C ALA A 356 5.03 -12.42 20.23
N LEU A 357 4.01 -12.09 19.42
CA LEU A 357 3.26 -10.84 19.57
C LEU A 357 2.39 -10.87 20.83
N GLU A 358 1.74 -11.99 21.12
CA GLU A 358 0.93 -12.17 22.34
C GLU A 358 1.79 -12.03 23.61
N ASP A 359 2.95 -12.71 23.66
CA ASP A 359 3.91 -12.59 24.77
C ASP A 359 4.38 -11.15 24.96
N TYR A 360 4.69 -10.47 23.85
CA TYR A 360 5.10 -9.07 23.87
C TYR A 360 4.01 -8.12 24.39
N LEU A 361 2.76 -8.34 23.97
CA LEU A 361 1.63 -7.54 24.40
C LEU A 361 1.32 -7.77 25.89
N ALA A 362 1.44 -9.00 26.36
CA ALA A 362 1.26 -9.37 27.77
C ALA A 362 2.36 -8.78 28.68
N ALA A 363 3.62 -8.82 28.27
CA ALA A 363 4.74 -8.25 29.03
C ALA A 363 4.74 -6.71 29.11
N SER A 364 3.98 -6.06 28.21
CA SER A 364 3.91 -4.61 28.09
C SER A 364 2.62 -3.99 28.66
N ALA A 365 1.70 -4.82 29.16
CA ALA A 365 0.54 -4.40 29.95
C ALA A 365 1.00 -4.07 31.39
#